data_AF-A0A7G1P6E8-F1
#
_entry.id   AF-A0A7G1P6E8-F1
#
_cell.length_a   1.000
_cell.length_b   1.000
_cell.length_c   1.000
_cell.angle_alpha   90.00
_cell.angle_beta   90.00
_cell.angle_gamma   90.00
#
_symmetry.space_group_name_H-M   'P 1'
#
loop_
_entity.id
_entity.type
_entity.pdbx_description
1 polymer ?
#
loop_
_entity_poly.entity_id
_entity_poly.type
_entity_poly.pdbx_seq_one_letter_code
_entity_poly.pdbx_strand_id
1 'polypeptide(L)'
;MPQDTVPVSASAGQSPADIETMRAVVRIVLAEDSLPPGMGEVETLLAQMRGHMQLLIPDIEQAAERLPHDDVPRYCALACVGEARAKLSANASRAVDLEYAGKLARSLRALCDHYENLGGPAQ
;
A
#
# COMPACT_ATOMS: atom_id res chain seq x y z
N MET A 1 4.96 45.18 1.95
CA MET A 1 4.96 44.08 2.95
C MET A 1 5.27 42.80 2.19
N PRO A 2 6.53 42.36 2.08
CA PRO A 2 6.87 41.11 1.43
C PRO A 2 6.44 39.93 2.31
N GLN A 3 5.91 38.88 1.70
CA GLN A 3 5.47 37.67 2.39
C GLN A 3 6.67 36.73 2.53
N ASP A 4 7.10 36.50 3.77
CA ASP A 4 8.07 35.46 4.12
C ASP A 4 7.40 34.08 3.96
N THR A 5 7.61 33.47 2.79
CA THR A 5 7.31 32.06 2.58
C THR A 5 8.42 31.24 3.23
N VAL A 6 8.15 30.71 4.42
CA VAL A 6 8.97 29.65 5.03
C VAL A 6 8.91 28.40 4.14
N PRO A 7 10.05 27.82 3.73
CA PRO A 7 10.04 26.51 3.10
C PRO A 7 9.75 25.48 4.20
N VAL A 8 8.62 24.77 4.09
CA VAL A 8 8.43 23.55 4.86
C VAL A 8 9.41 22.52 4.30
N SER A 9 10.59 22.45 4.90
CA SER A 9 11.46 21.29 4.75
C SER A 9 10.79 20.15 5.48
N ALA A 10 9.98 19.38 4.77
CA ALA A 10 9.56 18.07 5.21
C ALA A 10 10.81 17.19 5.26
N SER A 11 11.48 17.15 6.42
CA SER A 11 12.38 16.06 6.74
C SER A 11 11.54 14.78 6.70
N ALA A 12 11.66 14.05 5.59
CA ALA A 12 11.10 12.73 5.40
C ALA A 12 11.80 11.74 6.35
N GLY A 13 11.52 11.86 7.64
CA GLY A 13 11.56 10.70 8.51
C GLY A 13 10.37 9.85 8.13
N GLN A 14 10.57 8.94 7.17
CA GLN A 14 9.60 7.90 6.87
C GLN A 14 9.34 7.14 8.17
N SER A 15 8.21 7.42 8.80
CA SER A 15 7.74 6.58 9.90
C SER A 15 7.48 5.19 9.31
N PRO A 16 7.78 4.10 10.06
CA PRO A 16 7.42 2.74 9.66
C PRO A 16 5.99 2.72 9.14
N ALA A 17 5.76 2.01 8.03
CA ALA A 17 4.43 1.90 7.45
C ALA A 17 3.43 1.45 8.53
N ASP A 18 2.33 2.19 8.71
CA ASP A 18 1.29 1.84 9.69
C ASP A 18 0.45 0.67 9.14
N ILE A 19 0.98 -0.55 9.33
CA ILE A 19 0.37 -1.79 8.86
C ILE A 19 -0.99 -2.04 9.52
N GLU A 20 -1.18 -1.64 10.77
CA GLU A 20 -2.46 -1.82 11.46
C GLU A 20 -3.56 -1.01 10.78
N THR A 21 -3.29 0.27 10.48
CA THR A 21 -4.21 1.12 9.72
C THR A 21 -4.49 0.53 8.33
N MET A 22 -3.47 0.05 7.61
CA MET A 22 -3.65 -0.57 6.30
C MET A 22 -4.55 -1.81 6.36
N ARG A 23 -4.35 -2.67 7.38
CA ARG A 23 -5.17 -3.87 7.60
C ARG A 23 -6.61 -3.52 7.98
N ALA A 24 -6.84 -2.43 8.72
CA ALA A 24 -8.19 -1.94 9.01
C ALA A 24 -8.93 -1.53 7.72
N VAL A 25 -8.26 -0.79 6.82
CA VAL A 25 -8.82 -0.42 5.51
C VAL A 25 -9.17 -1.65 4.67
N VAL A 26 -8.29 -2.65 4.63
CA VAL A 26 -8.54 -3.92 3.93
C VAL A 26 -9.80 -4.61 4.45
N ARG A 27 -9.96 -4.72 5.77
CA ARG A 27 -11.13 -5.37 6.40
C ARG A 27 -12.44 -4.68 6.04
N ILE A 28 -12.45 -3.35 6.02
CA ILE A 28 -13.62 -2.56 5.62
C ILE A 28 -14.01 -2.87 4.17
N VAL A 29 -13.04 -2.82 3.24
CA VAL A 29 -13.32 -3.04 1.80
C VAL A 29 -13.76 -4.48 1.52
N LEU A 30 -13.17 -5.45 2.22
CA LEU A 30 -13.52 -6.86 2.05
C LEU A 30 -14.78 -7.27 2.83
N ALA A 31 -15.38 -6.35 3.60
CA ALA A 31 -16.56 -6.60 4.41
C ALA A 31 -16.38 -7.82 5.35
N GLU A 32 -15.17 -8.01 5.88
CA GLU A 32 -14.83 -9.18 6.72
C GLU A 32 -15.55 -9.12 8.08
N ASP A 33 -15.88 -7.91 8.55
CA ASP A 33 -16.54 -7.65 9.85
C ASP A 33 -17.78 -6.73 9.72
N SER A 34 -18.23 -6.39 8.50
CA SER A 34 -19.23 -5.35 8.28
C SER A 34 -20.04 -5.52 6.99
N LEU A 35 -20.99 -4.61 6.75
CA LEU A 35 -21.60 -4.46 5.43
C LEU A 35 -20.58 -3.89 4.43
N PRO A 36 -20.74 -4.17 3.12
CA PRO A 36 -19.93 -3.56 2.07
C PRO A 36 -20.04 -2.03 2.09
N PRO A 37 -18.95 -1.30 1.79
CA PRO A 37 -18.96 0.16 1.80
C PRO A 37 -19.87 0.74 0.71
N GLY A 38 -20.44 1.91 0.99
CA GLY A 38 -21.24 2.65 0.02
C GLY A 38 -20.39 3.20 -1.13
N MET A 39 -20.99 3.51 -2.28
CA MET A 39 -20.24 3.92 -3.48
C MET A 39 -19.32 5.14 -3.27
N GLY A 40 -19.75 6.13 -2.48
CA GLY A 40 -18.91 7.28 -2.13
C GLY A 40 -17.74 6.95 -1.18
N GLU A 41 -17.90 5.92 -0.34
CA GLU A 41 -16.84 5.43 0.53
C GLU A 41 -15.80 4.64 -0.27
N VAL A 42 -16.24 3.89 -1.29
CA VAL A 42 -15.35 3.08 -2.15
C VAL A 42 -14.30 3.94 -2.84
N GLU A 43 -14.66 5.12 -3.36
CA GLU A 43 -13.70 6.02 -3.99
C GLU A 43 -12.63 6.50 -3.00
N THR A 44 -13.06 6.85 -1.78
CA THR A 44 -12.15 7.26 -0.70
C THR A 44 -11.22 6.12 -0.29
N LEU A 45 -11.77 4.92 -0.08
CA LEU A 45 -11.01 3.72 0.28
C LEU A 45 -10.03 3.32 -0.83
N LEU A 46 -10.42 3.46 -2.10
CA LEU A 46 -9.52 3.24 -3.23
C LEU A 46 -8.34 4.22 -3.23
N ALA A 47 -8.60 5.51 -3.02
CA ALA A 47 -7.54 6.51 -2.92
C ALA A 47 -6.58 6.20 -1.76
N GLN A 48 -7.12 5.84 -0.59
CA GLN A 48 -6.33 5.43 0.58
C GLN A 48 -5.47 4.19 0.28
N MET A 49 -6.05 3.12 -0.26
CA MET A 49 -5.31 1.91 -0.62
C MET A 49 -4.20 2.18 -1.64
N ARG A 50 -4.42 3.05 -2.62
CA ARG A 50 -3.37 3.45 -3.58
C ARG A 50 -2.22 4.17 -2.87
N GLY A 51 -2.52 5.10 -1.98
CA GLY A 51 -1.52 5.80 -1.16
C GLY A 51 -0.74 4.83 -0.28
N HIS A 52 -1.42 3.91 0.40
CA HIS A 52 -0.77 2.87 1.22
C HIS A 52 0.17 1.98 0.41
N MET A 53 -0.24 1.54 -0.78
CA MET A 53 0.64 0.76 -1.67
C MET A 53 1.86 1.57 -2.11
N GLN A 54 1.68 2.85 -2.45
CA GLN A 54 2.79 3.73 -2.84
C GLN A 54 3.81 3.93 -1.71
N LEU A 55 3.37 3.91 -0.46
CA LEU A 55 4.24 3.95 0.72
C LEU A 55 4.93 2.60 0.98
N LEU A 56 4.20 1.49 0.87
CA LEU A 56 4.68 0.17 1.30
C LEU A 56 5.61 -0.51 0.27
N ILE A 57 5.39 -0.25 -1.03
CA ILE A 57 6.16 -0.88 -2.11
C ILE A 57 7.67 -0.61 -1.98
N PRO A 58 8.15 0.65 -1.83
CA PRO A 58 9.57 0.93 -1.69
C PRO A 58 10.21 0.22 -0.50
N ASP A 59 9.50 0.15 0.64
CA ASP A 59 10.01 -0.50 1.84
C ASP A 59 10.17 -2.02 1.65
N ILE A 60 9.22 -2.67 0.96
CA ILE A 60 9.31 -4.09 0.60
C ILE A 60 10.46 -4.33 -0.37
N GLU A 61 10.65 -3.47 -1.37
CA GLU A 61 11.77 -3.58 -2.31
C GLU A 61 13.12 -3.48 -1.57
N GLN A 62 13.29 -2.50 -0.69
CA GLN A 62 14.49 -2.35 0.12
C GLN A 62 14.69 -3.53 1.08
N ALA A 63 13.63 -4.02 1.71
CA ALA A 63 13.71 -5.17 2.60
C ALA A 63 14.12 -6.44 1.84
N ALA A 64 13.54 -6.66 0.65
CA ALA A 64 13.86 -7.76 -0.24
C ALA A 64 15.31 -7.68 -0.75
N GLU A 65 15.85 -6.48 -0.98
CA GLU A 65 17.24 -6.29 -1.41
C GLU A 65 18.27 -6.87 -0.43
N ARG A 66 17.95 -6.91 0.87
CA ARG A 66 18.83 -7.45 1.92
C ARG A 66 18.91 -8.98 1.92
N LEU A 67 18.01 -9.66 1.21
CA LEU A 67 17.97 -11.12 1.14
C LEU A 67 18.80 -11.66 -0.03
N PRO A 68 19.31 -12.90 0.07
CA PRO A 68 19.98 -13.58 -1.05
C PRO A 68 19.13 -13.60 -2.32
N HIS A 69 19.79 -13.64 -3.48
CA HIS A 69 19.11 -13.59 -4.77
C HIS A 69 18.16 -14.78 -5.01
N ASP A 70 18.53 -15.96 -4.49
CA ASP A 70 17.80 -17.22 -4.59
C ASP A 70 16.82 -17.47 -3.44
N ASP A 71 16.65 -16.49 -2.54
CA ASP A 71 15.74 -16.60 -1.42
C ASP A 71 14.27 -16.53 -1.86
N VAL A 72 13.48 -17.52 -1.45
CA VAL A 72 12.06 -17.64 -1.85
C VAL A 72 11.22 -16.45 -1.35
N PRO A 73 11.30 -16.03 -0.06
CA PRO A 73 10.66 -14.80 0.42
C PRO A 73 10.94 -13.57 -0.43
N ARG A 74 12.19 -13.38 -0.87
CA ARG A 74 12.56 -12.28 -1.78
C ARG A 74 11.77 -12.35 -3.10
N TYR A 75 11.78 -13.49 -3.76
CA TYR A 75 11.10 -13.67 -5.05
C TYR A 75 9.59 -13.42 -4.93
N CYS A 76 8.96 -14.01 -3.91
CA CYS A 76 7.53 -13.85 -3.67
C CYS A 76 7.14 -12.38 -3.42
N ALA A 77 7.91 -11.66 -2.60
CA ALA A 77 7.66 -10.26 -2.31
C ALA A 77 7.79 -9.37 -3.55
N LEU A 78 8.86 -9.55 -4.36
CA LEU A 78 9.07 -8.76 -5.57
C LEU A 78 8.04 -9.05 -6.66
N ALA A 79 7.58 -10.30 -6.78
CA ALA A 79 6.46 -10.63 -7.66
C ALA A 79 5.17 -9.89 -7.24
N CYS A 80 4.86 -9.88 -5.94
CA CYS A 80 3.71 -9.16 -5.41
C CYS A 80 3.81 -7.64 -5.66
N VAL A 81 5.00 -7.05 -5.50
CA VAL A 81 5.27 -5.65 -5.83
C VAL A 81 5.01 -5.35 -7.32
N GLY A 82 5.50 -6.22 -8.21
CA GLY A 82 5.27 -6.08 -9.65
C GLY A 82 3.78 -6.08 -10.01
N GLU A 83 3.01 -6.99 -9.43
CA GLU A 83 1.55 -7.04 -9.61
C GLU A 83 0.85 -5.79 -9.07
N ALA A 84 1.24 -5.32 -7.88
CA ALA A 84 0.68 -4.12 -7.28
C ALA A 84 0.93 -2.88 -8.15
N ARG A 85 2.16 -2.71 -8.66
CA ARG A 85 2.51 -1.64 -9.61
C ARG A 85 1.68 -1.72 -10.88
N ALA A 86 1.51 -2.91 -11.45
CA ALA A 86 0.67 -3.10 -12.65
C ALA A 86 -0.78 -2.65 -12.39
N LYS A 87 -1.35 -2.96 -11.22
CA LYS A 87 -2.70 -2.51 -10.83
C LYS A 87 -2.78 -1.01 -10.61
N LEU A 88 -1.76 -0.38 -10.02
CA LEU A 88 -1.73 1.09 -9.86
C LEU A 88 -1.68 1.79 -11.23
N SER A 89 -0.89 1.27 -12.18
CA SER A 89 -0.75 1.86 -13.52
C SER A 89 -1.98 1.66 -14.41
N ALA A 90 -2.63 0.49 -14.35
CA ALA A 90 -3.73 0.16 -15.25
C ALA A 90 -5.03 0.94 -14.99
N ASN A 91 -5.20 1.54 -13.81
CA ASN A 91 -6.52 1.97 -13.33
C ASN A 91 -6.64 3.48 -13.07
N ALA A 92 -5.80 4.31 -13.69
CA ALA A 92 -5.94 5.76 -13.64
C ALA A 92 -7.25 6.26 -14.31
N SER A 93 -7.88 5.46 -15.19
CA SER A 93 -9.06 5.87 -15.99
C SER A 93 -10.31 4.98 -15.82
N ARG A 94 -10.26 3.94 -14.96
CA ARG A 94 -11.37 2.99 -14.81
C ARG A 94 -12.41 3.52 -13.82
N ALA A 95 -13.70 3.29 -14.11
CA ALA A 95 -14.80 3.60 -13.20
C ALA A 95 -14.61 2.90 -11.84
N VAL A 96 -14.92 3.62 -10.77
CA VAL A 96 -14.84 3.13 -9.38
C VAL A 96 -15.91 2.07 -9.16
N ASP A 97 -15.50 0.82 -8.91
CA ASP A 97 -16.40 -0.27 -8.55
C ASP A 97 -15.86 -1.10 -7.36
N LEU A 98 -16.78 -1.78 -6.66
CA LEU A 98 -16.48 -2.61 -5.48
C LEU A 98 -15.58 -3.81 -5.81
N GLU A 99 -15.70 -4.36 -7.02
CA GLU A 99 -14.88 -5.51 -7.44
C GLU A 99 -13.41 -5.11 -7.53
N TYR A 100 -13.15 -3.96 -8.14
CA TYR A 100 -11.83 -3.37 -8.26
C TYR A 100 -11.26 -3.02 -6.89
N ALA A 101 -12.06 -2.39 -6.01
CA ALA A 101 -11.66 -2.13 -4.64
C ALA A 101 -11.26 -3.41 -3.90
N GLY A 102 -12.03 -4.50 -4.05
CA GLY A 102 -11.69 -5.80 -3.46
C GLY A 102 -10.41 -6.41 -4.04
N LYS A 103 -10.12 -6.23 -5.33
CA LYS A 103 -8.84 -6.68 -5.93
C LYS A 103 -7.66 -5.91 -5.34
N LEU A 104 -7.82 -4.59 -5.19
CA LEU A 104 -6.77 -3.74 -4.62
C LEU A 104 -6.55 -4.06 -3.14
N ALA A 105 -7.62 -4.27 -2.37
CA ALA A 105 -7.55 -4.65 -0.96
C ALA A 105 -6.78 -5.97 -0.73
N ARG A 106 -7.02 -7.00 -1.57
CA ARG A 106 -6.28 -8.27 -1.48
C ARG A 106 -4.79 -8.09 -1.79
N SER A 107 -4.45 -7.26 -2.78
CA SER A 107 -3.05 -6.92 -3.05
C SER A 107 -2.41 -6.17 -1.88
N LEU A 108 -3.12 -5.21 -1.25
CA LEU A 108 -2.60 -4.49 -0.09
C LEU A 108 -2.37 -5.43 1.09
N ARG A 109 -3.30 -6.38 1.33
CA ARG A 109 -3.14 -7.41 2.37
C ARG A 109 -1.87 -8.23 2.16
N ALA A 110 -1.65 -8.72 0.94
CA ALA A 110 -0.46 -9.51 0.60
C ALA A 110 0.83 -8.70 0.78
N LEU A 111 0.84 -7.42 0.38
CA LEU A 111 2.00 -6.55 0.63
C LEU A 111 2.26 -6.38 2.14
N CYS A 112 1.23 -6.19 2.97
CA CYS A 112 1.40 -6.12 4.42
C CYS A 112 2.03 -7.40 4.97
N ASP A 113 1.53 -8.57 4.54
CA ASP A 113 2.06 -9.87 4.94
C ASP A 113 3.53 -10.03 4.51
N HIS A 114 3.89 -9.60 3.28
CA HIS A 114 5.28 -9.63 2.82
C HIS A 114 6.18 -8.69 3.61
N TYR A 115 5.74 -7.48 3.91
CA TYR A 115 6.52 -6.52 4.69
C TYR A 115 6.86 -7.05 6.09
N GLU A 116 5.87 -7.61 6.80
CA GLU A 116 6.09 -8.23 8.11
C GLU A 116 7.01 -9.45 8.02
N ASN A 117 6.81 -10.32 7.02
CA ASN A 117 7.65 -11.51 6.82
C ASN A 117 9.11 -11.17 6.47
N LEU A 118 9.36 -10.01 5.85
CA LEU A 118 10.70 -9.51 5.54
C LEU A 118 11.34 -8.75 6.73
N GLY A 119 10.64 -8.66 7.88
CA GLY A 119 11.15 -8.07 9.11
C GLY A 119 10.92 -6.56 9.26
N GLY A 120 10.01 -5.96 8.50
CA GLY A 120 9.70 -4.53 8.58
C GLY A 120 10.85 -3.62 8.15
N PRO A 121 10.81 -2.30 8.46
CA PRO A 121 11.92 -1.42 8.16
C PRO A 121 13.11 -1.84 9.01
N ALA A 122 14.32 -1.69 8.47
CA ALA A 122 15.52 -1.78 9.31
C ALA A 122 15.39 -0.75 10.44
N GLN A 123 15.37 -1.20 11.69
CA GLN A 123 15.49 -0.31 12.86
C GLN A 123 16.85 0.38 12.86
#